data_AF-A0A534RYL9-F1
#
_entry.id   AF-A0A534RYL9-F1
#
_cell.length_a   1.000
_cell.length_b   1.000
_cell.length_c   1.000
_cell.angle_alpha   90.00
_cell.angle_beta   90.00
_cell.angle_gamma   90.00
#
_symmetry.space_group_name_H-M   'P 1'
#
loop_
_entity.id
_entity.type
_entity.pdbx_description
1 polymer ?
#
loop_
_entity_poly.entity_id
_entity_poly.type
_entity_poly.pdbx_seq_one_letter_code
_entity_poly.pdbx_strand_id
1 'polypeptide(L)'
;MFPRDLALPGRSFFLFGPRGTGKTTWLRTVLPDAHWVDLLLDRELVRLTRDPGRFGEEVEALPPGRWVVVDEVQRLPALLDQVQHLLVRYPPRWRFALTWSSARRLKREQANLLAGRVINRRFFPLTASELGDAFDLEAVLRFGALPGVQAETGGDAARVDVLEAY
;
A
#
# COMPACT_ATOMS: atom_id res chain seq x y z
N MET A 1 6.12 -13.95 -9.93
CA MET A 1 5.84 -13.00 -8.84
C MET A 1 6.69 -13.40 -7.65
N PHE A 2 7.47 -12.48 -7.09
CA PHE A 2 8.34 -12.79 -5.95
C PHE A 2 7.51 -12.94 -4.65
N PRO A 3 7.73 -13.99 -3.85
CA PRO A 3 7.12 -14.10 -2.53
C PRO A 3 7.59 -12.93 -1.64
N ARG A 4 6.75 -12.54 -0.68
CA ARG A 4 7.07 -11.46 0.26
C ARG A 4 7.12 -12.01 1.67
N ASP A 5 8.16 -11.67 2.41
CA ASP A 5 8.36 -12.12 3.80
C ASP A 5 7.45 -11.36 4.79
N LEU A 6 6.76 -10.32 4.33
CA LEU A 6 5.81 -9.58 5.15
C LEU A 6 4.53 -10.39 5.40
N ALA A 7 4.29 -10.74 6.66
CA ALA A 7 3.02 -11.31 7.11
C ALA A 7 1.91 -10.25 7.17
N LEU A 8 0.69 -10.62 6.73
CA LEU A 8 -0.50 -9.78 6.85
C LEU A 8 -0.82 -9.51 8.33
N PRO A 9 -0.87 -8.24 8.77
CA PRO A 9 -1.24 -7.93 10.15
C PRO A 9 -2.68 -8.30 10.48
N GLY A 10 -2.94 -8.81 11.69
CA GLY A 10 -4.29 -9.11 12.17
C GLY A 10 -5.16 -7.89 12.52
N ARG A 11 -4.66 -6.66 12.31
CA ARG A 11 -5.33 -5.39 12.65
C ARG A 11 -5.06 -4.36 11.55
N SER A 12 -5.83 -3.28 11.54
CA SER A 12 -5.65 -2.19 10.58
C SER A 12 -4.22 -1.67 10.57
N PHE A 13 -3.68 -1.40 9.38
CA PHE A 13 -2.30 -0.97 9.21
C PHE A 13 -2.11 0.00 8.05
N PHE A 14 -1.09 0.84 8.18
CA PHE A 14 -0.48 1.55 7.07
C PHE A 14 0.64 0.70 6.46
N LEU A 15 0.70 0.66 5.13
CA LEU A 15 1.75 0.04 4.36
C LEU A 15 2.58 1.12 3.65
N PHE A 16 3.71 1.48 4.26
CA PHE A 16 4.61 2.50 3.73
C PHE A 16 5.69 1.92 2.85
N GLY A 17 5.87 2.45 1.65
CA GLY A 17 6.97 2.01 0.80
C GLY A 17 7.05 2.80 -0.49
N PRO A 18 8.25 2.95 -1.09
CA PRO A 18 8.41 3.63 -2.38
C PRO A 18 7.47 3.10 -3.46
N ARG A 19 7.31 3.87 -4.55
CA ARG A 19 6.64 3.36 -5.75
C ARG A 19 7.44 2.18 -6.33
N GLY A 20 6.75 1.26 -6.98
CA GLY A 20 7.39 0.10 -7.61
C GLY A 20 7.78 -1.06 -6.69
N THR A 21 7.66 -0.94 -5.37
CA THR A 21 8.04 -2.04 -4.46
C THR A 21 7.05 -3.21 -4.44
N GLY A 22 5.87 -3.08 -5.07
CA GLY A 22 4.87 -4.14 -5.17
C GLY A 22 3.77 -4.13 -4.09
N LYS A 23 3.55 -3.00 -3.41
CA LYS A 23 2.52 -2.85 -2.35
C LYS A 23 1.13 -3.31 -2.79
N THR A 24 0.61 -2.74 -3.88
CA THR A 24 -0.70 -3.05 -4.44
C THR A 24 -0.79 -4.52 -4.83
N THR A 25 0.25 -5.05 -5.49
CA THR A 25 0.33 -6.46 -5.89
C THR A 25 0.29 -7.40 -4.69
N TRP A 26 1.05 -7.11 -3.63
CA TRP A 26 1.04 -7.88 -2.40
C TRP A 26 -0.33 -7.85 -1.72
N LEU A 27 -0.93 -6.65 -1.56
CA LEU A 27 -2.26 -6.50 -0.98
C LEU A 27 -3.34 -7.23 -1.77
N ARG A 28 -3.32 -7.19 -3.10
CA ARG A 28 -4.27 -7.95 -3.94
C ARG A 28 -4.11 -9.46 -3.77
N THR A 29 -2.91 -9.92 -3.42
CA THR A 29 -2.62 -11.34 -3.20
C THR A 29 -3.07 -11.79 -1.81
N VAL A 30 -2.76 -11.03 -0.76
CA VAL A 30 -3.08 -11.42 0.62
C VAL A 30 -4.49 -11.01 1.07
N LEU A 31 -5.14 -10.09 0.35
CA LEU A 31 -6.51 -9.63 0.55
C LEU A 31 -7.29 -9.65 -0.78
N PRO A 32 -7.50 -10.83 -1.40
CA PRO A 32 -8.19 -10.93 -2.69
C PRO A 32 -9.63 -10.43 -2.62
N ASP A 33 -10.27 -10.65 -1.47
CA ASP A 33 -11.61 -10.18 -1.18
C ASP A 33 -11.59 -8.92 -0.30
N ALA A 34 -10.70 -7.95 -0.54
CA ALA A 34 -10.87 -6.63 0.05
C ALA A 34 -11.88 -5.78 -0.75
N HIS A 35 -12.51 -4.82 -0.09
CA HIS A 35 -13.08 -3.67 -0.78
C HIS A 35 -11.93 -2.69 -1.13
N TRP A 36 -11.83 -2.29 -2.39
CA TRP A 36 -10.71 -1.49 -2.89
C TRP A 36 -11.14 -0.08 -3.26
N VAL A 37 -10.41 0.89 -2.71
CA VAL A 37 -10.48 2.31 -3.09
C VAL A 37 -9.10 2.70 -3.63
N ASP A 38 -9.00 2.84 -4.95
CA ASP A 38 -7.75 3.21 -5.61
C ASP A 38 -7.75 4.70 -5.97
N LEU A 39 -7.04 5.51 -5.18
CA LEU A 39 -6.99 6.96 -5.37
C LEU A 39 -6.01 7.42 -6.46
N LEU A 40 -5.39 6.49 -7.18
CA LEU A 40 -4.72 6.80 -8.45
C LEU A 40 -5.73 6.91 -9.59
N LEU A 41 -6.94 6.34 -9.44
CA LEU A 41 -8.00 6.48 -10.43
C LEU A 41 -8.70 7.83 -10.24
N ASP A 42 -8.61 8.70 -11.25
CA ASP A 42 -9.22 10.04 -11.21
C ASP A 42 -10.72 10.01 -10.88
N ARG A 43 -11.45 8.99 -11.37
CA ARG A 43 -12.87 8.81 -11.05
C ARG A 43 -13.11 8.63 -9.55
N GLU A 44 -12.31 7.81 -8.89
CA GLU A 44 -12.40 7.56 -7.44
C GLU A 44 -12.00 8.82 -6.68
N LEU A 45 -10.88 9.43 -7.07
CA LEU A 45 -10.35 10.63 -6.43
C LEU A 45 -11.34 11.79 -6.51
N VAL A 46 -11.89 12.10 -7.69
CA VAL A 46 -12.85 13.19 -7.88
C VAL A 46 -14.15 12.91 -7.12
N ARG A 47 -14.68 11.67 -7.17
CA ARG A 47 -15.89 11.28 -6.44
C ARG A 47 -15.73 11.55 -4.95
N LEU A 48 -14.66 11.03 -4.35
CA LEU A 48 -14.44 11.10 -2.91
C LEU A 48 -13.91 12.46 -2.44
N THR A 49 -13.28 13.24 -3.32
CA THR A 49 -12.92 14.63 -3.00
C THR A 49 -14.16 15.51 -2.87
N ARG A 50 -15.15 15.32 -3.76
CA ARG A 50 -16.41 16.08 -3.72
C ARG A 50 -17.24 15.75 -2.48
N ASP A 51 -17.23 14.49 -2.07
CA ASP A 51 -18.01 14.01 -0.94
C ASP A 51 -17.28 12.83 -0.26
N PRO A 52 -16.41 13.13 0.72
CA PRO A 52 -15.71 12.09 1.48
C PRO A 52 -16.64 11.18 2.29
N GLY A 53 -17.86 11.63 2.61
CA GLY A 53 -18.82 10.87 3.41
C GLY A 53 -19.27 9.58 2.72
N ARG A 54 -19.28 9.57 1.38
CA ARG A 54 -19.58 8.38 0.57
C ARG A 54 -18.67 7.20 0.88
N PHE A 55 -17.40 7.45 1.21
CA PHE A 55 -16.50 6.37 1.64
C PHE A 55 -17.01 5.70 2.93
N GLY A 56 -17.51 6.50 3.89
CA GLY A 56 -18.13 5.97 5.10
C GLY A 56 -19.35 5.10 4.81
N GLU A 57 -20.26 5.59 3.97
CA GLU A 57 -21.46 4.87 3.54
C GLU A 57 -21.12 3.56 2.81
N GLU A 58 -20.14 3.60 1.89
CA GLU A 58 -19.64 2.44 1.15
C GLU A 58 -19.09 1.37 2.12
N VAL A 59 -18.32 1.77 3.13
CA VAL A 59 -17.77 0.85 4.14
C VAL A 59 -18.86 0.32 5.08
N GLU A 60 -19.80 1.15 5.52
CA GLU A 60 -20.88 0.74 6.42
C GLU A 60 -21.80 -0.32 5.80
N ALA A 61 -21.96 -0.30 4.47
CA ALA A 61 -22.70 -1.29 3.71
C ALA A 61 -21.97 -2.65 3.58
N LEU A 62 -20.68 -2.72 3.91
CA LEU A 62 -19.92 -3.97 3.83
C LEU A 62 -20.24 -4.92 4.99
N PRO A 63 -20.16 -6.24 4.77
CA PRO A 63 -20.29 -7.22 5.86
C PRO A 63 -19.18 -7.04 6.91
N PRO A 64 -19.45 -7.31 8.20
CA PRO A 64 -18.43 -7.30 9.24
C PRO A 64 -17.25 -8.24 8.91
N GLY A 65 -16.06 -7.88 9.37
CA GLY A 65 -14.82 -8.63 9.18
C GLY A 65 -14.10 -8.37 7.84
N ARG A 66 -14.76 -7.68 6.90
CA ARG A 66 -14.21 -7.30 5.59
C ARG A 66 -13.00 -6.38 5.73
N TRP A 67 -12.01 -6.60 4.85
CA TRP A 67 -10.89 -5.68 4.69
C TRP A 67 -11.26 -4.56 3.72
N VAL A 68 -10.82 -3.35 4.04
CA VAL A 68 -10.93 -2.17 3.19
C VAL A 68 -9.51 -1.70 2.87
N VAL A 69 -9.16 -1.71 1.60
CA VAL A 69 -7.87 -1.22 1.11
C VAL A 69 -8.08 0.17 0.53
N VAL A 70 -7.31 1.15 1.01
CA VAL A 70 -7.24 2.50 0.42
C VAL A 70 -5.83 2.68 -0.12
N ASP A 71 -5.70 2.64 -1.45
CA ASP A 71 -4.42 2.74 -2.13
C ASP A 71 -4.05 4.21 -2.34
N GLU A 72 -2.81 4.56 -1.99
CA GLU A 72 -2.20 5.88 -2.10
C GLU A 72 -3.00 6.99 -1.38
N VAL A 73 -3.37 6.74 -0.12
CA VAL A 73 -4.21 7.64 0.71
C VAL A 73 -3.67 9.07 0.84
N GLN A 74 -2.39 9.31 0.54
CA GLN A 74 -1.84 10.67 0.44
C GLN A 74 -2.46 11.53 -0.66
N ARG A 75 -3.14 10.92 -1.63
CA ARG A 75 -3.85 11.66 -2.69
C ARG A 75 -5.11 12.34 -2.15
N LEU A 76 -5.72 11.77 -1.10
CA LEU A 76 -6.84 12.36 -0.39
C LEU A 76 -6.73 12.10 1.13
N PRO A 77 -5.86 12.83 1.85
CA PRO A 77 -5.63 12.60 3.29
C PRO A 77 -6.90 12.76 4.15
N ALA A 78 -7.89 13.53 3.69
CA ALA A 78 -9.18 13.70 4.38
C ALA A 78 -9.95 12.38 4.59
N LEU A 79 -9.66 11.33 3.83
CA LEU A 79 -10.24 10.00 4.08
C LEU A 79 -9.76 9.38 5.40
N LEU A 80 -8.64 9.83 5.96
CA LEU A 80 -8.15 9.36 7.25
C LEU A 80 -9.12 9.73 8.38
N ASP A 81 -9.79 10.87 8.30
CA ASP A 81 -10.83 11.25 9.27
C ASP A 81 -12.04 10.29 9.21
N GLN A 82 -12.42 9.85 8.00
CA GLN A 82 -13.49 8.87 7.83
C GLN A 82 -13.09 7.50 8.38
N VAL A 83 -11.86 7.04 8.08
CA VAL A 83 -11.31 5.81 8.66
C VAL A 83 -11.27 5.90 10.18
N GLN A 84 -10.85 7.04 10.73
CA GLN A 84 -10.86 7.27 12.18
C GLN A 84 -12.26 7.17 12.76
N HIS A 85 -13.24 7.83 12.15
CA HIS A 85 -14.63 7.79 12.58
C HIS A 85 -15.16 6.35 12.63
N LEU A 86 -14.96 5.58 11.55
CA LEU A 86 -15.39 4.19 11.45
C LEU A 86 -14.72 3.30 12.50
N LEU A 87 -13.42 3.45 12.72
CA LEU A 87 -12.66 2.69 13.72
C LEU A 87 -13.07 3.02 15.16
N VAL A 88 -13.47 4.26 15.43
CA VAL A 88 -13.91 4.70 16.77
C VAL A 88 -15.37 4.32 17.03
N ARG A 89 -16.24 4.46 16.04
CA ARG A 89 -17.68 4.23 16.18
C ARG A 89 -18.03 2.73 16.14
N TYR A 90 -17.31 1.94 15.35
CA TYR A 90 -17.59 0.50 15.17
C TYR A 90 -16.37 -0.41 15.42
N PRO A 91 -15.71 -0.36 16.59
CA PRO A 91 -14.63 -1.28 16.91
C PRO A 91 -15.18 -2.68 17.26
N PRO A 92 -14.70 -3.81 16.69
CA PRO A 92 -13.81 -4.05 15.55
C PRO A 92 -14.57 -4.63 14.32
N ARG A 93 -15.35 -3.80 13.63
CA ARG A 93 -16.25 -4.25 12.55
C ARG A 93 -15.56 -4.41 11.19
N TRP A 94 -14.60 -3.55 10.85
CA TRP A 94 -13.81 -3.63 9.61
C TRP A 94 -12.32 -3.42 9.90
N ARG A 95 -11.47 -3.86 8.97
CA ARG A 95 -10.01 -3.67 9.04
C ARG A 95 -9.52 -2.90 7.83
N PHE A 96 -8.60 -1.96 8.04
CA PHE A 96 -8.12 -1.07 6.99
C PHE A 96 -6.66 -1.36 6.65
N ALA A 97 -6.36 -1.48 5.36
CA ALA A 97 -5.01 -1.51 4.82
C ALA A 97 -4.80 -0.23 3.99
N LEU A 98 -4.00 0.70 4.50
CA LEU A 98 -3.82 2.02 3.90
C LEU A 98 -2.43 2.09 3.28
N THR A 99 -2.29 2.29 1.97
CA THR A 99 -0.96 2.40 1.37
C THR A 99 -0.52 3.85 1.28
N TRP A 100 0.79 4.06 1.35
CA TRP A 100 1.37 5.39 1.21
C TRP A 100 2.81 5.32 0.67
N SER A 101 3.11 6.09 -0.36
CA SER A 101 4.41 6.02 -1.06
C SER A 101 5.61 6.54 -0.25
N SER A 102 5.42 7.53 0.63
CA SER A 102 6.48 8.20 1.39
C SER A 102 6.24 8.29 2.90
N ALA A 103 6.92 7.45 3.69
CA ALA A 103 6.92 7.55 5.15
C ALA A 103 7.48 8.89 5.69
N ARG A 104 8.29 9.60 4.89
CA ARG A 104 8.94 10.87 5.28
C ARG A 104 7.99 12.07 5.27
N ARG A 105 6.96 12.07 4.42
CA ARG A 105 5.93 13.14 4.41
C ARG A 105 4.96 12.98 5.58
N LEU A 106 4.65 11.73 5.94
CA LEU A 106 3.75 11.39 7.05
C LEU A 106 4.19 11.97 8.40
N LYS A 107 5.48 11.83 8.75
CA LYS A 107 6.02 12.29 10.05
C LYS A 107 5.95 13.82 10.21
N ARG A 108 5.95 14.57 9.11
CA ARG A 108 5.90 16.04 9.14
C ARG A 108 4.48 16.56 9.22
N GLU A 109 3.54 15.87 8.59
CA GLU A 109 2.18 16.39 8.43
C GLU A 109 1.22 15.84 9.49
N GLN A 110 1.41 14.62 10.00
CA GLN A 110 0.34 13.94 10.77
C GLN A 110 0.90 12.97 11.85
N ALA A 111 1.49 13.53 12.91
CA ALA A 111 2.17 12.77 13.98
C ALA A 111 1.27 11.82 14.80
N ASN A 112 -0.05 11.80 14.60
CA ASN A 112 -0.98 11.02 15.41
C ASN A 112 -2.18 10.41 14.63
N LEU A 113 -1.95 10.14 13.35
CA LEU A 113 -2.97 9.89 12.32
C LEU A 113 -4.24 9.14 12.68
N LEU A 114 -4.15 8.08 13.46
CA LEU A 114 -5.31 7.26 13.85
C LEU A 114 -5.21 6.84 15.32
N ALA A 115 -4.55 7.67 16.15
CA ALA A 115 -4.39 7.50 17.60
C ALA A 115 -4.03 6.06 18.03
N GLY A 116 -3.06 5.44 17.34
CA GLY A 116 -2.56 4.09 17.64
C GLY A 116 -3.44 2.92 17.21
N ARG A 117 -4.62 3.16 16.62
CA ARG A 117 -5.55 2.11 16.14
C ARG A 117 -5.09 1.45 14.84
N VAL A 118 -4.22 2.13 14.10
CA VAL A 118 -3.62 1.64 12.86
C VAL A 118 -2.12 1.57 13.06
N ILE A 119 -1.56 0.38 12.86
CA ILE A 119 -0.13 0.15 13.05
C ILE A 119 0.64 0.46 11.77
N ASN A 120 1.93 0.77 11.90
CA ASN A 120 2.78 1.05 10.75
C ASN A 120 3.51 -0.22 10.30
N ARG A 121 3.52 -0.47 8.99
CA ARG A 121 4.36 -1.47 8.31
C ARG A 121 5.14 -0.81 7.19
N ARG A 122 6.34 -1.32 6.93
CA ARG A 122 7.19 -0.86 5.84
C ARG A 122 7.25 -1.94 4.77
N PHE A 123 7.32 -1.51 3.52
CA PHE A 123 7.32 -2.34 2.33
C PHE A 123 8.44 -1.86 1.41
N PHE A 124 9.57 -2.55 1.50
CA PHE A 124 10.79 -2.18 0.80
C PHE A 124 10.92 -2.93 -0.54
N PRO A 125 11.90 -2.57 -1.38
CA PRO A 125 12.37 -3.45 -2.45
C PRO A 125 12.67 -4.86 -1.93
N LEU A 126 12.79 -5.82 -2.83
CA LEU A 126 12.98 -7.22 -2.47
C LEU A 126 14.25 -7.41 -1.63
N THR A 127 14.16 -8.27 -0.63
CA THR A 127 15.34 -8.73 0.12
C THR A 127 16.05 -9.86 -0.63
N ALA A 128 17.28 -10.19 -0.22
CA ALA A 128 17.96 -11.37 -0.73
C ALA A 128 17.17 -12.66 -0.46
N SER A 129 16.49 -12.76 0.69
CA SER A 129 15.62 -13.90 1.01
C SER A 129 14.40 -13.99 0.08
N GLU A 130 13.76 -12.85 -0.25
CA GLU A 130 12.63 -12.79 -1.17
C GLU A 130 13.02 -13.09 -2.63
N LEU A 131 14.28 -12.82 -3.00
CA LEU A 131 14.84 -13.16 -4.31
C LEU A 131 15.26 -14.64 -4.40
N GLY A 132 15.71 -15.25 -3.31
CA GLY A 132 16.10 -16.66 -3.28
C GLY A 132 17.17 -16.98 -4.32
N ASP A 133 16.92 -17.98 -5.16
CA ASP A 133 17.83 -18.40 -6.24
C ASP A 133 18.04 -17.32 -7.31
N ALA A 134 17.16 -16.32 -7.40
CA ALA A 134 17.31 -15.20 -8.31
C ALA A 134 18.21 -14.08 -7.75
N PHE A 135 18.75 -14.22 -6.53
CA PHE A 135 19.62 -13.22 -5.94
C PHE A 135 21.00 -13.22 -6.59
N ASP A 136 21.33 -12.11 -7.25
CA ASP A 136 22.67 -11.79 -7.73
C ASP A 136 23.14 -10.47 -7.10
N LEU A 137 24.22 -10.53 -6.33
CA LEU A 137 24.77 -9.37 -5.63
C LEU A 137 25.22 -8.26 -6.60
N GLU A 138 25.87 -8.61 -7.71
CA GLU A 138 26.35 -7.60 -8.65
C GLU A 138 25.17 -6.91 -9.33
N ALA A 139 24.17 -7.68 -9.77
CA ALA A 139 22.97 -7.14 -10.36
C ALA A 139 22.19 -6.24 -9.38
N VAL A 140 22.05 -6.64 -8.12
CA VAL A 140 21.37 -5.84 -7.09
C VAL A 140 22.14 -4.56 -6.76
N LEU A 141 23.47 -4.58 -6.73
CA LEU A 141 24.28 -3.37 -6.52
C LEU A 141 24.19 -2.40 -7.70
N ARG A 142 24.09 -2.91 -8.93
CA ARG A 142 24.03 -2.10 -10.15
C ARG A 142 22.63 -1.55 -10.44
N PHE A 143 21.59 -2.35 -10.23
CA PHE A 143 20.22 -2.04 -10.66
C PHE A 143 19.20 -1.96 -9.52
N GLY A 144 19.60 -2.31 -8.29
CA GLY A 144 18.69 -2.36 -7.14
C GLY A 144 17.74 -3.55 -7.16
N ALA A 145 16.91 -3.68 -6.13
CA ALA A 145 16.06 -4.85 -5.90
C ALA A 145 14.55 -4.58 -6.12
N LEU A 146 14.20 -3.64 -7.00
CA LEU A 146 12.78 -3.42 -7.32
C LEU A 146 12.23 -4.65 -8.06
N PRO A 147 11.03 -5.15 -7.71
CA PRO A 147 10.45 -6.32 -8.38
C PRO A 147 10.38 -6.21 -9.90
N GLY A 148 10.07 -5.02 -10.44
CA GLY A 148 10.03 -4.81 -11.89
C GLY A 148 11.39 -4.96 -12.56
N VAL A 149 12.45 -4.44 -11.94
CA VAL A 149 13.83 -4.54 -12.43
C VAL A 149 14.34 -5.98 -12.34
N GLN A 150 14.03 -6.67 -11.23
CA GLN A 150 14.47 -8.04 -11.00
C GLN A 150 13.71 -9.07 -11.85
N ALA A 151 12.49 -8.73 -12.31
CA ALA A 151 11.73 -9.55 -13.25
C ALA A 151 12.14 -9.33 -14.72
N GLU A 152 12.99 -8.33 -15.01
CA GLU A 152 13.38 -7.99 -16.38
C GLU A 152 14.39 -9.00 -16.95
N THR A 153 14.09 -9.48 -18.15
CA THR A 153 14.87 -10.51 -18.87
C THR A 153 15.64 -9.96 -20.08
N GLY A 154 15.39 -8.72 -20.50
CA GLY A 154 16.06 -8.05 -21.63
C GLY A 154 17.52 -7.63 -21.40
N GLY A 155 18.15 -8.11 -20.33
CA GLY A 155 19.52 -7.77 -19.95
C GLY A 155 19.65 -6.38 -19.31
N ASP A 156 20.89 -5.90 -19.22
CA ASP A 156 21.23 -4.67 -18.49
C ASP A 156 20.60 -3.41 -19.11
N ALA A 157 20.51 -3.32 -20.44
CA ALA A 157 19.91 -2.17 -21.11
C ALA A 157 18.43 -1.99 -20.74
N ALA A 158 17.64 -3.08 -20.76
CA ALA A 158 16.23 -3.04 -20.38
C ALA A 158 16.05 -2.68 -18.89
N ARG A 159 16.95 -3.14 -18.02
CA ARG A 159 16.93 -2.77 -16.59
C ARG A 159 17.20 -1.28 -16.38
N VAL A 160 18.11 -0.71 -17.17
CA VAL A 160 18.37 0.75 -17.16
C VAL A 160 17.14 1.50 -17.63
N ASP A 161 16.51 1.11 -18.74
CA ASP A 161 15.29 1.75 -19.24
C ASP A 161 14.17 1.75 -18.18
N VAL A 162 13.99 0.63 -17.46
CA VAL A 162 13.03 0.54 -16.35
C VAL A 162 13.38 1.52 -15.24
N LEU A 163 14.66 1.65 -14.88
CA LEU A 163 15.10 2.57 -13.81
C LEU A 163 14.99 4.04 -14.21
N GLU A 164 15.26 4.39 -15.47
CA GLU A 164 15.11 5.76 -15.99
C GLU A 164 13.65 6.23 -16.02
N ALA A 165 12.69 5.30 -16.10
CA ALA A 165 11.27 5.59 -16.07
C ALA A 165 10.71 5.90 -14.65
N TYR A 166 11.50 5.70 -13.58
CA TYR A 166 11.08 5.89 -12.17
C TYR A 166 11.46 7.25 -11.58
#